data_AF-A0A954JC34-F1
#
_entry.id   AF-A0A954JC34-F1
#
_cell.length_a   1.000
_cell.length_b   1.000
_cell.length_c   1.000
_cell.angle_alpha   90.00
_cell.angle_beta   90.00
_cell.angle_gamma   90.00
#
_symmetry.space_group_name_H-M   'P 1'
#
loop_
_entity.id
_entity.type
_entity.pdbx_description
1 polymer ?
#
loop_
_entity_poly.entity_id
_entity_poly.type
_entity_poly.pdbx_seq_one_letter_code
_entity_poly.pdbx_strand_id
1 'polypeptide(L)' 'MKVLTRCVSESFVIGDEIVVTVKEVESEHATLGIESLTHEFPYHEVTVAISSPEIDRLPSLIR' A
#
# COMPACT_ATOMS: atom_id res chain seq x y z
N MET A 1 14.66 -2.89 -3.07
CA MET A 1 13.27 -2.60 -2.63
C MET A 1 13.31 -1.43 -1.67
N LYS A 2 12.58 -0.34 -1.94
CA LYS A 2 12.47 0.80 -1.02
C LYS A 2 11.09 0.72 -0.35
N VAL A 3 11.07 0.66 0.98
CA VAL A 3 9.84 0.63 1.77
C VAL A 3 9.55 2.06 2.22
N LEU A 4 8.30 2.49 2.05
CA LEU A 4 7.79 3.76 2.54
C LEU A 4 6.65 3.46 3.51
N THR A 5 6.59 4.20 4.60
CA THR A 5 5.45 4.17 5.53
C THR A 5 4.61 5.41 5.30
N ARG A 6 3.30 5.21 5.12
CA ARG A 6 2.33 6.28 4.94
C ARG A 6 1.12 6.01 5.81
N CYS A 7 0.64 7.05 6.47
CA CYS A 7 -0.62 7.02 7.21
C CYS A 7 -1.80 7.21 6.26
N VAL A 8 -3.01 6.90 6.75
CA VAL A 8 -4.26 7.23 6.06
C VAL A 8 -4.29 8.73 5.75
N SER A 9 -4.78 9.07 4.57
CA SER A 9 -4.77 10.41 3.95
C SER A 9 -3.40 10.95 3.55
N GLU A 10 -2.30 10.23 3.79
CA GLU A 10 -1.01 10.64 3.25
C GLU A 10 -0.82 10.13 1.82
N SER A 11 -0.05 10.91 1.07
CA SER A 11 0.32 10.58 -0.31
C SER A 11 1.83 10.52 -0.50
N PHE A 12 2.24 9.86 -1.59
CA PHE A 12 3.59 9.89 -2.09
C PHE A 12 3.59 9.89 -3.60
N VAL A 13 4.66 10.42 -4.17
CA VAL A 13 4.84 10.50 -5.62
C VAL A 13 5.80 9.40 -6.07
N ILE A 14 5.44 8.71 -7.14
CA ILE A 14 6.31 7.79 -7.87
C ILE A 14 6.73 8.49 -9.16
N GLY A 15 8.05 8.70 -9.32
CA GLY A 15 8.57 9.57 -10.38
C GLY A 15 8.13 11.01 -10.13
N ASP A 16 7.59 11.65 -11.17
CA ASP A 16 7.02 13.00 -11.17
C ASP A 16 5.58 13.05 -11.69
N GLU A 17 4.97 11.88 -11.93
CA GLU A 17 3.75 11.76 -12.72
C GLU A 17 2.67 10.88 -12.09
N ILE A 18 2.96 10.15 -11.00
CA ILE A 18 1.97 9.32 -10.29
C ILE A 18 1.91 9.71 -8.82
N VAL A 19 0.72 10.04 -8.33
CA VAL A 19 0.41 10.26 -6.91
C VAL A 19 -0.34 9.04 -6.38
N VAL A 20 0.15 8.45 -5.30
CA VAL A 20 -0.52 7.38 -4.59
C VAL A 20 -0.93 7.89 -3.21
N THR A 21 -2.20 7.75 -2.87
CA THR A 21 -2.79 8.18 -1.59
C THR A 21 -3.34 6.97 -0.85
N VAL A 22 -2.99 6.81 0.42
CA VAL A 22 -3.63 5.81 1.29
C VAL A 22 -4.99 6.35 1.70
N LYS A 23 -6.07 5.81 1.16
CA LYS A 23 -7.43 6.33 1.43
C LYS A 23 -8.00 5.78 2.72
N GLU A 24 -7.86 4.47 2.90
CA GLU A 24 -8.49 3.75 4.00
C GLU A 24 -7.70 2.49 4.30
N VAL A 25 -7.72 2.07 5.56
CA VAL A 25 -7.15 0.81 6.01
C VAL A 25 -8.17 0.17 6.94
N GLU A 26 -8.63 -1.03 6.57
CA GLU A 26 -9.59 -1.82 7.33
C GLU A 26 -9.01 -3.22 7.59
N SER A 27 -8.68 -3.52 8.85
CA SER A 27 -8.12 -4.81 9.31
C SER A 27 -7.05 -5.40 8.37
N GLU A 28 -7.47 -6.18 7.38
CA GLU A 28 -6.61 -6.94 6.46
C GLU A 28 -6.53 -6.31 5.05
N HIS A 29 -7.08 -5.12 4.84
CA HIS A 29 -7.11 -4.47 3.53
C HIS A 29 -6.73 -2.99 3.62
N ALA A 30 -6.07 -2.50 2.58
CA ALA A 30 -5.85 -1.07 2.36
C ALA A 30 -6.40 -0.66 1.01
N THR A 31 -7.14 0.44 0.97
CA THR A 31 -7.59 1.08 -0.26
C THR A 31 -6.65 2.22 -0.61
N LEU A 32 -6.10 2.17 -1.83
CA LEU A 32 -5.18 3.16 -2.37
C LEU A 32 -5.85 3.89 -3.54
N GLY A 33 -5.82 5.22 -3.50
CA GLY A 33 -6.13 6.05 -4.65
C GLY A 33 -4.87 6.30 -5.45
N ILE A 34 -4.91 6.07 -6.76
CA ILE A 34 -3.80 6.27 -7.68
C ILE A 34 -4.25 7.32 -8.70
N GLU A 35 -3.48 8.40 -8.81
CA GLU A 35 -3.73 9.50 -9.74
C GLU A 35 -2.52 9.71 -10.64
N SER A 36 -2.72 9.75 -11.95
CA SER A 36 -1.72 10.16 -12.94
C SER A 36 -1.84 11.66 -13.22
N LEU A 37 -0.76 12.41 -13.08
CA LEU A 37 -0.78 13.86 -13.32
C LEU A 37 -0.78 14.23 -14.82
N THR A 38 -0.66 13.23 -15.71
CA THR A 38 -0.40 13.42 -17.14
C THR A 38 -1.49 12.85 -18.06
N HIS A 39 -2.48 12.12 -17.51
CA HIS A 39 -3.50 11.42 -18.31
C HIS A 39 -4.90 12.04 -18.17
N GLU A 40 -5.71 11.87 -19.22
CA GLU A 40 -7.08 12.40 -19.32
C GLU A 40 -8.08 11.69 -18.38
N PHE A 41 -7.82 10.42 -18.05
CA PHE A 41 -8.55 9.64 -17.03
C PHE A 41 -7.57 9.18 -15.95
N PRO A 42 -7.14 10.09 -15.08
CA PRO A 42 -5.95 9.89 -14.28
C PRO A 42 -6.17 8.99 -13.07
N TYR A 43 -7.42 8.71 -12.71
CA TYR A 43 -7.76 8.22 -11.38
C TYR A 43 -8.20 6.76 -11.37
N HIS A 44 -7.65 5.98 -10.43
CA HIS A 44 -8.03 4.61 -10.17
C HIS A 44 -7.92 4.24 -8.68
N GLU A 45 -8.82 3.40 -8.18
CA GLU A 45 -8.76 2.84 -6.83
C GLU A 45 -8.39 1.37 -6.85
N VAL A 46 -7.49 0.99 -5.95
CA VAL A 46 -7.05 -0.39 -5.78
C VAL A 46 -7.14 -0.76 -4.31
N THR A 47 -7.79 -1.89 -4.01
CA THR A 47 -7.77 -2.49 -2.67
C THR A 47 -6.72 -3.60 -2.65
N VAL A 48 -5.75 -3.49 -1.75
CA VAL A 48 -4.70 -4.48 -1.55
C VAL A 48 -4.93 -5.21 -0.24
N ALA A 49 -4.76 -6.54 -0.25
CA ALA A 49 -4.73 -7.31 0.98
C ALA A 49 -3.42 -7.02 1.73
N ILE A 50 -3.53 -6.59 2.97
CA ILE A 50 -2.44 -6.55 3.94
C ILE A 50 -2.31 -7.99 4.42
N SER A 51 -1.67 -8.85 3.62
CA SER A 51 -1.25 -10.14 4.15
C SER A 51 -0.28 -9.84 5.30
N SER A 52 -0.68 -10.18 6.52
CA SER A 52 0.24 -10.31 7.64
C SER A 52 1.43 -11.14 7.15
N PRO A 53 2.67 -10.61 7.11
CA PRO A 53 3.81 -11.50 6.93
C PRO A 53 3.74 -12.46 8.10
N GLU A 54 3.54 -13.75 7.82
CA GLU A 54 3.61 -14.80 8.83
C GLU A 54 4.96 -14.65 9.57
N ILE A 55 4.95 -13.99 10.73
CA ILE A 55 5.94 -14.18 11.80
C ILE A 55 5.51 -15.43 12.58
N ASP A 56 5.07 -16.47 11.88
CA ASP A 56 4.68 -17.75 12.45
C ASP A 56 5.20 -18.86 11.53
N ARG A 57 6.48 -19.19 11.74
CA ARG A 57 7.03 -20.56 11.76
C ARG A 57 8.54 -20.51 11.98
N LEU A 58 8.94 -20.07 13.17
CA LEU A 58 10.08 -20.74 13.80
C LEU A 58 9.54 -22.09 14.27
N PRO A 59 9.93 -23.24 13.69
CA PRO A 59 9.71 -24.48 14.39
C PRO A 59 10.48 -24.36 15.71
N SER A 60 9.77 -24.47 16.83
CA SER A 60 10.36 -24.78 18.13
C SER A 60 10.98 -26.18 18.04
N LEU A 61 12.10 -26.28 17.33
CA LEU A 61 13.05 -27.37 17.37
C LEU A 61 14.07 -26.95 18.42
N ILE A 62 13.82 -27.32 19.66
CA ILE A 62 14.77 -27.98 20.57
C ILE A 62 13.93 -28.61 21.68
N ARG A 63 14.20 -29.90 21.88
CA ARG A 63 13.64 -30.82 22.87
C ARG A 63 13.79 -30.34 24.30
#